data_AF-A0A4Q3V2L6-F1
#
_entry.id   AF-A0A4Q3V2L6-F1
#
_cell.length_a   1.000
_cell.length_b   1.000
_cell.length_c   1.000
_cell.angle_alpha   90.00
_cell.angle_beta   90.00
_cell.angle_gamma   90.00
#
_symmetry.space_group_name_H-M   'P 1'
#
loop_
_entity.id
_entity.type
_entity.pdbx_description
1 polymer ?
#
loop_
_entity_poly.entity_id
_entity_poly.type
_entity_poly.pdbx_seq_one_letter_code
_entity_poly.pdbx_strand_id
1 'polypeptide(L)' 'MRPRRRDFARTRFIVGFLSPAVILYVAFVGYPLVQALILSLYRFRGVSARRKFIGAENFQTLWADDIFRRAVT' A
#
# COMPACT_ATOMS: atom_id res chain seq x y z
N MET A 1 23.53 -35.33 17.42
CA MET A 1 22.86 -34.02 17.41
C MET A 1 23.80 -32.99 16.78
N ARG A 2 23.52 -32.52 15.54
CA ARG A 2 24.41 -31.60 14.78
C ARG A 2 24.05 -30.13 15.08
N PRO A 3 25.02 -29.19 15.08
CA PRO A 3 24.89 -27.92 15.79
C PRO A 3 24.04 -26.90 15.02
N ARG A 4 23.05 -26.35 15.72
CA ARG A 4 22.07 -25.29 15.37
C ARG A 4 22.69 -23.92 14.97
N ARG A 5 24.01 -23.85 14.73
CA ARG A 5 24.74 -22.60 14.39
C ARG A 5 24.72 -22.25 12.89
N ARG A 6 24.51 -23.23 12.01
CA ARG A 6 24.51 -23.01 10.55
C ARG A 6 23.24 -22.30 10.05
N ASP A 7 22.11 -22.51 10.72
CA ASP A 7 20.82 -21.95 10.31
C ASP A 7 20.79 -20.42 10.46
N PHE A 8 21.40 -19.89 11.52
CA PHE A 8 21.45 -18.45 11.77
C PHE A 8 22.30 -17.69 10.74
N ALA A 9 23.44 -18.26 10.33
CA ALA A 9 24.29 -17.70 9.28
C ALA A 9 23.56 -17.71 7.92
N ARG A 10 22.85 -18.81 7.62
CA ARG A 10 22.04 -18.94 6.40
C ARG A 10 20.89 -17.93 6.35
N THR A 11 20.13 -17.78 7.44
CA THR A 11 19.03 -16.82 7.51
C THR A 11 19.53 -15.38 7.36
N ARG A 12 20.65 -15.02 8.01
CA ARG A 12 21.25 -13.68 7.85
C ARG A 12 21.68 -13.41 6.42
N PHE A 13 22.27 -14.39 5.74
CA PHE A 13 22.64 -14.26 4.33
C PHE A 13 21.41 -14.04 3.44
N ILE A 14 20.36 -14.85 3.61
CA ILE A 14 19.11 -14.72 2.83
C ILE A 14 18.45 -13.37 3.07
N VAL A 15 18.31 -12.96 4.34
CA VAL A 15 17.69 -11.67 4.70
C VAL A 15 18.51 -10.50 4.16
N GLY A 16 19.84 -10.55 4.29
CA GLY A 16 20.72 -9.50 3.76
C GLY A 16 20.72 -9.42 2.22
N PHE A 17 20.56 -10.54 1.53
CA PHE A 17 20.48 -10.57 0.07
C PHE A 17 19.13 -10.07 -0.45
N LEU A 18 18.03 -10.40 0.24
CA LEU A 18 16.69 -9.96 -0.15
C LEU A 18 16.37 -8.53 0.30
N SER A 19 17.03 -8.03 1.36
CA SER A 19 16.69 -6.73 1.94
C SER A 19 16.73 -5.57 0.94
N PRO A 20 17.70 -5.43 0.01
CA PRO A 20 17.70 -4.31 -0.93
C PRO A 20 16.48 -4.34 -1.85
N ALA A 21 16.12 -5.52 -2.37
CA ALA A 21 14.95 -5.68 -3.22
C ALA A 21 13.65 -5.39 -2.45
N VAL A 22 13.52 -5.87 -1.22
CA VAL A 22 12.35 -5.61 -0.37
C VAL A 22 12.25 -4.13 -0.01
N ILE A 23 13.36 -3.47 0.33
CA ILE A 23 13.39 -2.04 0.64
C ILE A 23 12.91 -1.24 -0.57
N LEU A 24 13.42 -1.53 -1.76
CA LEU A 24 13.00 -0.87 -3.00
C LEU A 24 11.50 -1.11 -3.27
N TYR A 25 11.03 -2.35 -3.12
CA TYR A 25 9.62 -2.66 -3.31
C TYR A 25 8.72 -1.89 -2.33
N VAL A 26 9.06 -1.87 -1.04
CA VAL A 26 8.29 -1.12 -0.04
C VAL A 26 8.35 0.38 -0.31
N ALA A 27 9.50 0.93 -0.69
CA ALA A 27 9.66 2.36 -0.95
C ALA A 27 8.89 2.83 -2.19
N PHE A 28 8.93 2.05 -3.28
CA PHE A 28 8.37 2.47 -4.56
C PHE A 28 6.97 1.91 -4.85
N VAL A 29 6.55 0.85 -4.16
CA VAL A 29 5.22 0.25 -4.32
C VAL A 29 4.42 0.36 -3.03
N GLY A 30 4.98 -0.11 -1.91
CA GLY A 30 4.28 -0.12 -0.62
C GLY A 30 3.89 1.27 -0.13
N TYR A 31 4.83 2.21 -0.13
CA TYR A 31 4.61 3.58 0.31
C TYR A 31 3.53 4.31 -0.51
N PRO A 32 3.60 4.39 -1.87
CA PRO A 32 2.55 5.05 -2.64
C PRO A 32 1.21 4.32 -2.55
N LEU A 33 1.20 2.99 -2.39
CA LEU A 33 -0.03 2.22 -2.18
C LEU A 33 -0.72 2.61 -0.88
N VAL A 34 0.02 2.64 0.24
CA VAL A 34 -0.52 3.08 1.53
C VAL A 34 -0.99 4.54 1.46
N GLN A 35 -0.23 5.40 0.80
CA GLN A 35 -0.63 6.79 0.58
C GLN A 35 -1.95 6.89 -0.22
N ALA A 36 -2.12 6.09 -1.27
CA ALA A 36 -3.35 6.04 -2.06
C ALA A 36 -4.54 5.53 -1.24
N LEU A 37 -4.34 4.49 -0.42
CA LEU A 37 -5.37 3.98 0.50
C LEU A 37 -5.80 5.05 1.50
N ILE A 38 -4.85 5.74 2.14
CA ILE A 38 -5.17 6.85 3.04
C ILE A 38 -5.93 7.93 2.27
N LEU A 39 -5.41 8.37 1.12
CA LEU A 39 -6.00 9.44 0.33
C LEU A 39 -7.43 9.12 -0.13
N SER A 40 -7.75 7.85 -0.38
CA SER A 40 -9.11 7.40 -0.73
C SER A 40 -10.16 7.75 0.33
N LEU A 41 -9.74 7.93 1.59
CA LEU A 41 -10.59 8.33 2.71
C LEU A 41 -10.71 9.85 2.90
N TYR A 42 -10.00 10.63 2.09
CA TYR A 42 -10.03 12.09 2.12
C TYR A 42 -10.70 12.63 0.86
N ARG A 43 -11.35 13.77 1.01
CA ARG A 43 -11.77 14.59 -0.11
C ARG A 43 -10.57 15.40 -0.58
N PHE A 44 -10.01 15.04 -1.72
CA PHE A 44 -8.85 15.71 -2.32
C PHE A 44 -9.09 15.99 -3.81
N ARG A 45 -8.87 17.24 -4.22
CA ARG A 45 -9.06 17.69 -5.62
C ARG A 45 -7.75 17.87 -6.40
N GLY A 46 -6.69 17.14 -6.05
CA GLY A 46 -5.40 17.16 -6.75
C GLY A 46 -4.51 18.38 -6.45
N VAL A 47 -5.09 19.58 -6.39
CA VAL A 47 -4.38 20.87 -6.20
C VAL A 47 -4.78 21.60 -4.92
N SER A 48 -5.81 21.13 -4.23
CA SER A 48 -6.30 21.80 -3.02
C SER A 48 -5.46 21.42 -1.80
N ALA A 49 -4.90 22.42 -1.13
CA ALA A 49 -4.21 22.25 0.15
C ALA A 49 -5.14 21.77 1.28
N ARG A 50 -6.46 21.90 1.11
CA ARG A 50 -7.46 21.39 2.07
C ARG A 50 -7.81 19.95 1.74
N ARG A 51 -7.21 19.02 2.47
CA ARG A 51 -7.66 17.63 2.56
C ARG A 51 -8.63 17.53 3.73
N LYS A 52 -9.87 17.09 3.48
CA LYS A 52 -10.85 16.82 4.54
C LYS A 52 -11.02 15.31 4.66
N PHE A 53 -10.84 14.76 5.86
CA PHE A 53 -11.17 13.35 6.12
C PHE A 53 -12.69 13.17 6.05
N ILE A 54 -13.13 12.24 5.22
CA ILE A 54 -14.55 11.93 4.97
C ILE A 54 -14.85 10.43 5.07
N GLY A 55 -13.89 9.63 5.54
CA GLY A 55 -14.05 8.19 5.68
C GLY A 55 -14.43 7.52 4.36
N ALA A 56 -15.50 6.72 4.37
CA ALA A 56 -15.93 5.93 3.22
C ALA A 56 -16.88 6.65 2.24
N GLU A 57 -17.17 7.94 2.45
CA GLU A 57 -18.14 8.70 1.64
C GLU A 57 -17.81 8.69 0.14
N ASN A 58 -16.52 8.71 -0.23
CA ASN A 58 -16.09 8.60 -1.63
C ASN A 58 -16.57 7.29 -2.27
N PHE A 59 -16.45 6.17 -1.56
CA PHE A 59 -16.85 4.86 -2.05
C PHE A 59 -18.37 4.74 -2.17
N GLN A 60 -19.12 5.26 -1.20
CA GLN A 60 -20.58 5.30 -1.27
C GLN A 60 -21.06 6.14 -2.46
N THR A 61 -20.42 7.28 -2.70
CA THR A 61 -20.73 8.17 -3.82
C THR A 61 -20.45 7.47 -5.16
N LEU A 62 -19.30 6.81 -5.30
CA LEU A 62 -18.96 6.05 -6.51
C LEU A 62 -19.93 4.90 -6.75
N TRP A 63 -20.32 4.17 -5.71
CA TRP A 63 -21.25 3.04 -5.85
C TRP A 63 -22.66 3.49 -6.23
N ALA A 64 -23.08 4.68 -5.80
CA ALA A 64 -24.36 5.27 -6.18
C ALA A 64 -24.35 5.82 -7.63
N ASP A 65 -23.19 6.12 -8.19
CA ASP A 65 -23.03 6.67 -9.53
C ASP A 65 -23.41 5.64 -10.62
N ASP A 66 -24.36 6.00 -11.49
CA ASP A 66 -24.82 5.13 -12.57
C ASP A 66 -23.76 4.87 -13.64
N ILE A 67 -22.90 5.85 -13.92
CA ILE A 67 -21.80 5.70 -14.89
C ILE A 67 -20.78 4.72 -14.35
N PHE A 68 -20.42 4.87 -13.07
CA PHE A 68 -19.49 3.96 -12.41
C PHE A 68 -20.02 2.51 -12.40
N ARG A 69 -21.29 2.31 -12.03
CA ARG A 69 -21.90 0.97 -12.02
C ARG A 69 -21.90 0.33 -13.41
N ARG A 70 -22.32 1.05 -14.44
CA ARG A 70 -22.31 0.56 -15.84
C ARG A 70 -20.92 0.20 -16.35
N ALA A 71 -19.86 0.76 -15.78
CA ALA A 71 -18.49 0.44 -16.18
C ALA A 71 -17.95 -0.83 -15.53
N VAL A 72 -18.47 -1.20 -14.35
CA VAL A 72 -17.98 -2.33 -13.54
C VAL A 72 -18.88 -3.57 -13.67
N THR A 73 -20.15 -3.41 -14.05
CA THR A 73 -21.11 -4.50 -14.33
C THR A 73 -21.40 -4.61 -15.81
#